data_AF-A0A7V0JVW1-F1
#
_entry.id   AF-A0A7V0JVW1-F1
#
_cell.length_a   1.000
_cell.length_b   1.000
_cell.length_c   1.000
_cell.angle_alpha   90.00
_cell.angle_beta   90.00
_cell.angle_gamma   90.00
#
_symmetry.space_group_name_H-M   'P 1'
#
loop_
_entity.id
_entity.type
_entity.pdbx_description
1 polymer ?
#
loop_
_entity_poly.entity_id
_entity_poly.type
_entity_poly.pdbx_seq_one_letter_code
_entity_poly.pdbx_strand_id
1 'polypeptide(L)'
;MASRKAWTVREAPFDPEKQRQMETIFTVGNGYLGTRGTLEERYPGDLPATLISGLYDNTPLVHTELVNVPNWTSCQLVVEGERFALERGEVLACERELDLREGILRRCVRWRSPKGHTAELLIERWASMAEPH
;
A
#
# COMPACT_ATOMS: atom_id res chain seq x y z
N MET A 1 -25.50 9.57 -12.56
CA MET A 1 -24.38 8.84 -11.93
C MET A 1 -23.17 9.76 -11.92
N ALA A 2 -22.62 10.10 -10.76
CA ALA A 2 -21.37 10.87 -10.75
C ALA A 2 -20.24 10.02 -11.35
N SER A 3 -19.45 10.63 -12.22
CA SER A 3 -18.32 9.98 -12.91
C SER A 3 -17.39 9.32 -11.89
N ARG A 4 -17.00 8.05 -12.14
CA ARG A 4 -16.06 7.29 -11.30
C ARG A 4 -14.76 8.07 -11.06
N LYS A 5 -14.31 8.87 -12.04
CA LYS A 5 -13.15 9.76 -11.92
C LYS A 5 -13.22 10.74 -10.74
N ALA A 6 -14.41 11.22 -10.37
CA ALA A 6 -14.54 12.18 -9.27
C ALA A 6 -14.31 11.56 -7.88
N TRP A 7 -14.26 10.22 -7.80
CA TRP A 7 -14.12 9.46 -6.57
C TRP A 7 -12.84 8.62 -6.54
N THR A 8 -11.89 8.93 -7.41
CA THR A 8 -10.65 8.18 -7.52
C THR A 8 -9.47 9.11 -7.26
N VAL A 9 -8.62 8.74 -6.30
CA VAL A 9 -7.26 9.27 -6.20
C VAL A 9 -6.35 8.31 -6.96
N ARG A 10 -5.56 8.82 -7.90
CA ARG A 10 -4.77 8.00 -8.82
C ARG A 10 -3.33 8.46 -8.91
N GLU A 11 -2.42 7.49 -8.95
CA GLU A 11 -1.01 7.67 -9.27
C GLU A 11 -0.64 6.77 -10.45
N ALA A 12 -0.23 7.36 -11.58
CA ALA A 12 0.45 6.65 -12.65
C ALA A 12 1.28 7.66 -13.49
N PRO A 13 2.58 7.42 -13.74
CA PRO A 13 3.35 6.27 -13.26
C PRO A 13 3.70 6.37 -11.78
N PHE A 14 4.27 5.30 -11.22
CA PHE A 14 4.91 5.32 -9.90
C PHE A 14 6.02 6.37 -9.85
N ASP A 15 6.03 7.18 -8.78
CA ASP A 15 7.02 8.22 -8.55
C ASP A 15 7.75 7.97 -7.21
N PRO A 16 9.01 7.50 -7.24
CA PRO A 16 9.80 7.23 -6.04
C PRO A 16 9.92 8.43 -5.10
N GLU A 17 9.94 9.66 -5.62
CA GLU A 17 10.10 10.87 -4.81
C GLU A 17 8.83 11.18 -4.00
N LYS A 18 7.67 10.76 -4.50
CA LYS A 18 6.37 10.95 -3.84
C LYS A 18 5.95 9.79 -2.96
N GLN A 19 6.69 8.68 -2.96
CA GLN A 19 6.25 7.44 -2.32
C GLN A 19 5.81 7.63 -0.86
N ARG A 20 6.59 8.34 -0.04
CA ARG A 20 6.23 8.62 1.37
C ARG A 20 4.94 9.43 1.54
N GLN A 21 4.67 10.35 0.63
CA GLN A 21 3.42 11.12 0.63
C GLN A 21 2.26 10.22 0.21
N MET A 22 2.47 9.40 -0.82
CA MET A 22 1.46 8.49 -1.35
C MET A 22 1.08 7.39 -0.37
N GLU A 23 2.01 6.94 0.49
CA GLU A 23 1.68 6.06 1.61
C GLU A 23 0.61 6.66 2.53
N THR A 24 0.66 7.96 2.80
CA THR A 24 -0.36 8.63 3.61
C THR A 24 -1.67 8.73 2.82
N ILE A 25 -1.60 9.21 1.57
CA ILE A 25 -2.78 9.43 0.71
C ILE A 25 -3.55 8.12 0.45
N PHE A 26 -2.85 7.01 0.28
CA PHE A 26 -3.43 5.69 0.00
C PHE A 26 -3.65 4.84 1.26
N THR A 27 -3.72 5.46 2.43
CA THR A 27 -4.11 4.77 3.66
C THR A 27 -5.54 4.24 3.55
N VAL A 28 -5.74 2.97 3.89
CA VAL A 28 -7.08 2.36 4.04
C VAL A 28 -7.39 2.19 5.52
N GLY A 29 -8.65 2.36 5.91
CA GLY A 29 -9.06 2.23 7.30
C GLY A 29 -10.57 2.22 7.46
N ASN A 30 -11.02 1.77 8.63
CA ASN A 30 -12.43 1.56 8.97
C ASN A 30 -12.83 2.19 10.32
N GLY A 31 -11.98 3.04 10.87
CA GLY A 31 -12.17 3.67 12.19
C GLY A 31 -11.72 2.81 13.37
N TYR A 32 -11.70 1.47 13.22
CA TYR A 32 -11.03 0.58 14.17
C TYR A 32 -9.53 0.50 13.91
N LEU A 33 -9.15 0.28 12.65
CA LEU A 33 -7.76 0.28 12.22
C LEU A 33 -7.52 1.17 11.01
N GLY A 34 -6.25 1.54 10.81
CA GLY A 34 -5.78 2.20 9.60
C GLY A 34 -4.41 1.65 9.19
N THR A 35 -4.26 1.30 7.92
CA THR A 35 -3.01 0.76 7.35
C THR A 35 -2.53 1.66 6.21
N ARG A 36 -1.30 2.18 6.36
CA ARG A 36 -0.65 3.06 5.40
C ARG A 36 -0.52 2.41 4.02
N GLY A 37 -0.64 3.24 2.98
CA GLY A 37 -0.46 3.02 1.54
C GLY A 37 0.87 2.42 1.06
N THR A 38 1.69 1.80 1.92
CA THR A 38 2.99 1.21 1.55
C THR A 38 2.84 0.05 0.59
N LEU A 39 3.88 -0.21 -0.21
CA LEU A 39 3.88 -1.32 -1.16
C LEU A 39 4.00 -2.66 -0.42
N GLU A 40 3.29 -3.67 -0.92
CA GLU A 40 3.22 -5.01 -0.35
C GLU A 40 4.60 -5.69 -0.30
N GLU A 41 5.39 -5.53 -1.36
CA GLU A 41 6.75 -6.04 -1.50
C GLU A 41 7.82 -5.26 -0.72
N ARG A 42 7.41 -4.15 -0.09
CA ARG A 42 8.23 -3.08 0.50
C ARG A 42 9.05 -2.32 -0.54
N TYR A 43 9.23 -1.02 -0.32
CA TYR A 43 10.14 -0.18 -1.11
C TYR A 43 11.21 0.47 -0.22
N PRO A 44 12.41 0.78 -0.74
CA PRO A 44 13.43 1.50 0.02
C PRO A 44 12.90 2.81 0.60
N GLY A 45 12.96 2.94 1.93
CA GLY A 45 12.54 4.15 2.64
C GLY A 45 11.05 4.24 2.97
N ASP A 46 10.26 3.20 2.65
CA ASP A 46 8.84 3.10 3.04
C ASP A 46 8.67 3.05 4.56
N LEU A 47 7.60 3.67 5.04
CA LEU A 47 7.23 3.71 6.46
C LEU A 47 5.90 2.97 6.69
N PRO A 48 5.90 1.62 6.74
CA PRO A 48 4.67 0.88 6.97
C PRO A 48 4.16 1.15 8.37
N ALA A 49 2.87 1.44 8.47
CA ALA A 49 2.20 1.48 9.75
C ALA A 49 0.80 0.91 9.65
N THR A 50 0.45 0.10 10.65
CA THR A 50 -0.94 -0.22 10.97
C THR A 50 -1.20 0.25 12.39
N LEU A 51 -2.23 1.06 12.56
CA LEU A 51 -2.61 1.62 13.86
C LEU A 51 -3.99 1.08 14.22
N ILE A 52 -4.17 0.66 15.47
CA ILE A 52 -5.44 0.18 16.00
C ILE A 52 -5.93 1.17 17.05
N SER A 53 -7.15 1.65 16.87
CA SER A 53 -7.81 2.55 17.81
C SER A 53 -7.87 1.93 19.21
N GLY A 54 -7.44 2.68 20.22
CA GLY A 54 -7.38 2.21 21.60
C GLY A 54 -6.11 1.45 21.98
N LEU A 55 -5.22 1.13 21.03
CA LEU A 55 -3.94 0.47 21.33
C LEU A 55 -2.82 1.50 21.44
N TYR A 56 -2.49 1.87 22.68
CA TYR A 56 -1.46 2.86 22.99
C TYR A 56 -0.31 2.21 23.77
N ASP A 57 0.89 2.74 23.56
CA ASP A 57 2.04 2.45 24.41
C ASP A 57 2.48 3.71 25.16
N ASN A 58 2.94 3.52 26.40
CA ASN A 58 3.44 4.58 27.26
C ASN A 58 4.95 4.44 27.41
N THR A 59 5.66 4.53 26.29
CA THR A 59 7.12 4.55 26.31
C THR A 59 7.58 5.76 27.14
N PRO A 60 8.35 5.55 28.23
CA PRO A 60 8.52 6.52 29.32
C PRO A 60 9.25 7.83 28.97
N LEU A 61 9.66 8.01 27.72
CA LEU A 61 10.45 9.16 27.25
C LEU A 61 9.68 10.10 26.32
N VAL A 62 8.56 9.70 25.70
CA VAL A 62 8.02 10.41 24.53
C VAL A 62 6.48 10.36 24.40
N HIS A 63 5.74 10.65 25.46
CA HIS A 63 4.26 10.72 25.46
C HIS A 63 3.54 9.40 25.08
N THR A 64 2.23 9.32 25.36
CA THR A 64 1.39 8.18 24.98
C THR A 64 0.99 8.28 23.51
N GLU A 65 1.35 7.29 22.70
CA GLU A 65 1.07 7.25 21.25
C GLU A 65 0.43 5.93 20.82
N LEU A 66 -0.23 5.94 19.66
CA LEU A 66 -0.77 4.72 19.06
C LEU A 66 0.36 3.80 18.65
N VAL A 67 0.23 2.52 19.00
CA VAL A 67 1.22 1.51 18.65
C VAL A 67 1.14 1.18 17.18
N ASN A 68 2.29 1.20 16.51
CA ASN A 68 2.42 0.59 15.20
C ASN A 68 2.49 -0.95 15.34
N VAL A 69 1.41 -1.64 14.96
CA VAL A 69 1.31 -3.10 15.08
C VAL A 69 2.06 -3.80 13.95
N PRO A 70 2.32 -5.13 14.05
CA PRO A 70 2.96 -5.88 12.98
C PRO A 70 2.29 -5.67 11.61
N ASN A 71 3.11 -5.46 10.58
CA ASN A 71 2.61 -5.19 9.24
C ASN A 71 2.00 -6.45 8.60
N TRP A 72 0.69 -6.45 8.39
CA TRP A 72 -0.05 -7.56 7.79
C TRP A 72 -0.05 -7.56 6.26
N THR A 73 0.32 -6.45 5.59
CA THR A 73 0.28 -6.34 4.12
C THR A 73 1.57 -6.78 3.43
N SER A 74 2.62 -7.10 4.21
CA SER A 74 3.92 -7.46 3.65
C SER A 74 3.83 -8.80 2.91
N CYS A 75 4.13 -8.80 1.62
CA CYS A 75 4.09 -9.99 0.75
C CYS A 75 5.33 -10.03 -0.15
N GLN A 76 5.98 -11.20 -0.25
CA GLN A 76 7.08 -11.40 -1.20
C GLN A 76 6.61 -12.25 -2.37
N LEU A 77 6.75 -11.71 -3.58
CA LEU A 77 6.44 -12.39 -4.83
C LEU A 77 7.74 -12.78 -5.53
N VAL A 78 7.80 -14.01 -6.03
CA VAL A 78 8.94 -14.55 -6.76
C VAL A 78 8.44 -15.10 -8.09
N VAL A 79 8.96 -14.56 -9.19
CA VAL A 79 8.60 -14.93 -10.57
C VAL A 79 9.81 -15.62 -11.18
N GLU A 80 9.69 -16.91 -11.53
CA GLU A 80 10.80 -17.69 -12.14
C GLU A 80 12.12 -17.59 -11.34
N GLY A 81 12.01 -17.61 -10.01
CA GLY A 81 13.16 -17.50 -9.10
C GLY A 81 13.71 -16.08 -8.91
N GLU A 82 13.07 -15.05 -9.49
CA GLU A 82 13.42 -13.64 -9.31
C GLU A 82 12.40 -12.94 -8.43
N ARG A 83 12.86 -12.34 -7.33
CA ARG A 83 11.99 -11.56 -6.44
C ARG A 83 11.49 -10.30 -7.17
N PHE A 84 10.18 -10.10 -7.17
CA PHE A 84 9.55 -8.87 -7.60
C PHE A 84 9.86 -7.75 -6.61
N ALA A 85 10.27 -6.60 -7.16
CA ALA A 85 10.61 -5.39 -6.44
C ALA A 85 10.57 -4.23 -7.45
N LEU A 86 9.93 -3.10 -7.13
CA LEU A 86 9.92 -1.95 -8.06
C LEU A 86 11.31 -1.36 -8.28
N GLU A 87 12.21 -1.48 -7.29
CA GLU A 87 13.59 -1.01 -7.38
C GLU A 87 14.51 -1.97 -8.16
N ARG A 88 14.02 -3.14 -8.57
CA ARG A 88 14.81 -4.17 -9.27
C ARG A 88 14.07 -4.70 -10.50
N GLY A 89 14.68 -4.59 -11.67
CA GLY A 89 14.03 -4.95 -12.94
C GLY A 89 13.47 -3.71 -13.63
N GLU A 90 12.60 -3.91 -14.60
CA GLU A 90 11.99 -2.86 -15.41
C GLU A 90 10.49 -2.76 -15.11
N VAL A 91 10.05 -1.60 -14.63
CA VAL A 91 8.63 -1.31 -14.43
C VAL A 91 8.05 -0.82 -15.77
N LEU A 92 7.32 -1.70 -16.45
CA LEU A 92 6.69 -1.40 -17.74
C LEU A 92 5.43 -0.55 -17.57
N ALA A 93 4.68 -0.77 -16.49
CA ALA A 93 3.56 0.06 -16.06
C ALA A 93 3.35 -0.11 -14.54
N CYS A 94 3.00 0.96 -13.84
CA CYS A 94 2.56 0.88 -12.46
C CYS A 94 1.51 1.95 -12.21
N GLU A 95 0.38 1.54 -11.67
CA GLU A 95 -0.76 2.37 -11.37
C GLU A 95 -1.32 2.01 -9.99
N ARG A 96 -1.63 3.03 -9.19
CA ARG A 96 -2.37 2.91 -7.93
C ARG A 96 -3.61 3.76 -7.99
N GLU A 97 -4.73 3.21 -7.52
CA GLU A 97 -6.02 3.89 -7.45
C GLU A 97 -6.69 3.61 -6.10
N LEU A 98 -7.05 4.66 -5.37
CA LEU A 98 -7.94 4.56 -4.22
C LEU A 98 -9.34 4.98 -4.66
N ASP A 99 -10.27 4.03 -4.63
CA ASP A 99 -11.69 4.29 -4.82
C ASP A 99 -12.29 4.79 -3.50
N LEU A 100 -12.63 6.08 -3.45
CA LEU A 100 -13.16 6.74 -2.27
C LEU A 100 -14.63 6.37 -1.97
N ARG A 101 -15.33 5.71 -2.89
CA ARG A 101 -16.69 5.20 -2.63
C ARG A 101 -16.66 3.88 -1.90
N GLU A 102 -15.74 3.01 -2.31
CA GLU A 102 -15.63 1.64 -1.78
C GLU A 102 -14.58 1.51 -0.67
N GLY A 103 -13.64 2.46 -0.56
CA GLY A 103 -12.50 2.36 0.35
C GLY A 103 -11.47 1.32 -0.08
N ILE A 104 -11.42 0.98 -1.38
CA ILE A 104 -10.53 -0.05 -1.93
C ILE A 104 -9.33 0.62 -2.58
N LEU A 105 -8.12 0.29 -2.10
CA LEU A 105 -6.88 0.58 -2.80
C LEU A 105 -6.58 -0.54 -3.79
N ARG A 106 -6.43 -0.18 -5.05
CA ARG A 106 -6.06 -1.08 -6.15
C ARG A 106 -4.70 -0.70 -6.69
N ARG A 107 -3.91 -1.69 -7.07
CA ARG A 107 -2.62 -1.50 -7.71
C ARG A 107 -2.47 -2.49 -8.85
N CYS A 108 -2.12 -1.98 -10.03
CA CYS A 108 -1.75 -2.78 -11.18
C CYS A 108 -0.28 -2.51 -11.53
N VAL A 109 0.52 -3.57 -11.64
CA VAL A 109 1.93 -3.47 -12.00
C VAL A 109 2.23 -4.44 -13.13
N ARG A 110 2.79 -3.92 -14.21
CA ARG A 110 3.44 -4.73 -15.23
C ARG A 110 4.95 -4.57 -15.07
N TRP A 111 5.62 -5.66 -14.74
CA TRP A 111 7.04 -5.67 -14.41
C TRP A 111 7.77 -6.72 -15.22
N ARG A 112 8.96 -6.38 -15.69
CA ARG A 112 9.90 -7.30 -16.34
C ARG A 112 11.09 -7.53 -15.43
N SER A 113 11.37 -8.79 -15.14
CA SER A 113 12.48 -9.21 -14.31
C SER A 113 13.83 -8.94 -15.00
N PRO A 114 14.95 -8.91 -14.25
CA PRO A 114 16.29 -8.83 -14.83
C PRO A 114 16.60 -9.92 -15.87
N LYS A 115 16.05 -11.14 -15.75
CA LYS A 115 16.19 -12.20 -16.80
C LYS A 115 15.17 -12.10 -17.93
N GLY A 116 14.27 -11.12 -17.90
CA GLY A 116 13.34 -10.82 -19.00
C GLY A 116 11.94 -11.42 -18.87
N HIS A 117 11.63 -12.13 -17.78
CA HIS A 117 10.28 -12.65 -17.52
C HIS A 117 9.33 -11.48 -17.21
N THR A 118 8.15 -11.46 -17.81
CA THR A 118 7.16 -10.39 -17.57
C THR A 118 5.99 -10.93 -16.76
N ALA A 119 5.64 -10.22 -15.70
CA ALA A 119 4.46 -10.50 -14.88
C ALA A 119 3.56 -9.26 -14.82
N GLU A 120 2.26 -9.53 -14.69
CA GLU A 120 1.24 -8.52 -14.36
C GLU A 120 0.65 -8.89 -13.00
N LEU A 121 0.65 -7.93 -12.09
CA LEU A 121 0.20 -8.08 -10.71
C LEU A 121 -0.98 -7.14 -10.49
N LEU A 122 -2.12 -7.71 -10.09
CA LEU A 122 -3.26 -6.97 -9.58
C LEU A 122 -3.38 -7.21 -8.08
N ILE A 123 -3.37 -6.13 -7.31
CA ILE A 123 -3.44 -6.15 -5.86
C ILE A 123 -4.59 -5.25 -5.44
N GLU A 124 -5.48 -5.77 -4.60
CA GLU A 124 -6.55 -5.00 -3.98
C GLU A 124 -6.51 -5.18 -2.48
N ARG A 125 -6.77 -4.10 -1.74
CA ARG A 125 -6.89 -4.14 -0.29
C ARG A 125 -7.85 -3.10 0.23
N TRP A 126 -8.50 -3.44 1.33
CA TRP A 126 -9.45 -2.58 2.04
C TRP A 126 -9.48 -2.97 3.51
N ALA A 127 -9.90 -2.04 4.36
CA ALA A 127 -10.30 -2.34 5.73
C ALA A 127 -11.82 -2.51 5.73
N SER A 128 -12.32 -3.67 6.15
CA SER A 128 -13.75 -3.95 6.09
C SER A 128 -14.52 -3.02 7.03
N MET A 129 -15.58 -2.40 6.50
CA MET A 129 -16.50 -1.57 7.29
C MET A 129 -17.56 -2.40 8.01
N ALA A 130 -17.80 -3.64 7.57
CA ALA A 130 -18.79 -4.54 8.16
C ALA A 130 -18.17 -5.44 9.25
N GLU A 131 -16.90 -5.80 9.08
CA GLU A 131 -16.11 -6.62 9.99
C GLU A 131 -14.84 -5.86 10.36
N PRO A 132 -14.83 -5.11 11.48
CA PRO A 132 -13.84 -4.07 11.69
C PRO A 132 -12.42 -4.58 12.02
N HIS A 133 -12.23 -5.86 12.29
CA HIS A 133 -10.98 -6.43 12.82
C HIS A 133 -10.15 -7.14 11.76
#